data_AF-A0A9P1BZV1-F1
#
_entry.id   AF-A0A9P1BZV1-F1
#
_cell.length_a   1.000
_cell.length_b   1.000
_cell.length_c   1.000
_cell.angle_alpha   90.00
_cell.angle_beta   90.00
_cell.angle_gamma   90.00
#
_symmetry.space_group_name_H-M   'P 1'
#
loop_
_entity.id
_entity.type
_entity.pdbx_description
1 polymer ?
#
loop_
_entity_poly.entity_id
_entity_poly.type
_entity_poly.pdbx_seq_one_letter_code
_entity_poly.pdbx_strand_id
1 'polypeptide(L)'
;MQTVNESGTLRKEAGESLEKVRAATTEAKALAKKEMLKAAKAKLQLEDDPGEMAVAKARQLLEVVEEKAEPFIGIPKGKDEGEMQWLAKELEPMIEGVDEAIESAKSEVVSHPLKMEIEIEEEIKEDIKEYLKDEAKKLQMSLGQFSRRTQRVRNLVANYQKDLQDAKSKELIAELKPQIVEQVKAVNVDDAAAEVTTLIKEAEVLSEKVRIMGSMSMEDLQVAAKEIDAKVAEAADGLEGFQQQICPVEDHITEDVDEKVKQTLRKHILGEFKGLRQKVDFFQNRVKRVKGILDKCHSQIRQKDGLRLKGVRTKVLGLMDVFREDQAGKGLEGLPSKDIFGMLDRDKDGLIGKEEFLFFFDDVAQLLEENQESLRTSTEDLEKLFDFGLRDGHEGLSFEAFERLLIRFVQVVRPTVMTQQLTLPGEAVREVKPNEILEVLAGPQVTAKMKRVYCRSKDGAIGWVTVIGNVGSFFVKDFQPE
;
A
#
# COMPACT_ATOMS: atom_id res chain seq x y z
N MET A 1 59.83 71.65 -14.46
CA MET A 1 58.35 71.58 -14.51
C MET A 1 57.81 71.34 -15.92
N GLN A 2 58.42 71.87 -17.00
CA GLN A 2 57.97 71.63 -18.39
C GLN A 2 58.07 70.16 -18.85
N THR A 3 59.16 69.47 -18.52
CA THR A 3 59.37 68.05 -18.83
C THR A 3 58.39 67.10 -18.14
N VAL A 4 57.74 67.53 -17.05
CA VAL A 4 56.74 66.71 -16.33
C VAL A 4 55.37 66.78 -17.02
N ASN A 5 55.03 67.89 -17.66
CA ASN A 5 53.75 68.04 -18.38
C ASN A 5 53.74 67.31 -19.74
N GLU A 6 54.83 67.35 -20.51
CA GLU A 6 54.95 66.61 -21.79
C GLU A 6 54.93 65.09 -21.57
N SER A 7 55.52 64.63 -20.46
CA SER A 7 55.42 63.24 -20.01
C SER A 7 53.98 62.82 -19.72
N GLY A 8 53.12 63.75 -19.28
CA GLY A 8 51.72 63.49 -18.95
C GLY A 8 50.84 63.34 -20.19
N THR A 9 51.01 64.23 -21.19
CA THR A 9 50.26 64.18 -22.45
C THR A 9 50.60 62.95 -23.28
N LEU A 10 51.90 62.60 -23.39
CA LEU A 10 52.33 61.39 -24.11
C LEU A 10 51.79 60.10 -23.44
N ARG A 11 51.71 60.07 -22.10
CA ARG A 11 51.07 58.94 -21.39
C ARG A 11 49.58 58.84 -21.70
N LYS A 12 48.88 59.97 -21.83
CA LYS A 12 47.44 59.99 -22.15
C LYS A 12 47.17 59.51 -23.58
N GLU A 13 47.92 60.01 -24.56
CA GLU A 13 47.78 59.60 -25.98
C GLU A 13 48.16 58.13 -26.21
N ALA A 14 49.18 57.65 -25.49
CA ALA A 14 49.53 56.23 -25.49
C ALA A 14 48.41 55.37 -24.87
N GLY A 15 47.75 55.87 -23.82
CA GLY A 15 46.59 55.23 -23.20
C GLY A 15 45.39 55.13 -24.15
N GLU A 16 45.02 56.23 -24.80
CA GLU A 16 43.91 56.26 -25.77
C GLU A 16 44.19 55.38 -26.99
N SER A 17 45.45 55.35 -27.47
CA SER A 17 45.86 54.48 -28.56
C SER A 17 45.82 52.99 -28.17
N LEU A 18 46.24 52.67 -26.94
CA LEU A 18 46.12 51.31 -26.39
C LEU A 18 44.67 50.87 -26.24
N GLU A 19 43.76 51.77 -25.84
CA GLU A 19 42.33 51.47 -25.77
C GLU A 19 41.72 51.21 -27.15
N LYS A 20 42.04 52.02 -28.16
CA LYS A 20 41.57 51.79 -29.54
C LYS A 20 42.08 50.46 -30.10
N VAL A 21 43.35 50.12 -29.86
CA VAL A 21 43.91 48.82 -30.29
C VAL A 21 43.23 47.67 -29.55
N ARG A 22 42.97 47.80 -28.25
CA ARG A 22 42.21 46.79 -27.48
C ARG A 22 40.81 46.61 -28.04
N ALA A 23 40.08 47.70 -28.31
CA ALA A 23 38.74 47.67 -28.87
C ALA A 23 38.71 47.01 -30.27
N ALA A 24 39.61 47.42 -31.17
CA ALA A 24 39.73 46.82 -32.50
C ALA A 24 40.12 45.34 -32.43
N THR A 25 40.99 44.96 -31.48
CA THR A 25 41.37 43.56 -31.27
C THR A 25 40.19 42.74 -30.75
N THR A 26 39.38 43.28 -29.83
CA THR A 26 38.16 42.61 -29.35
C THR A 26 37.12 42.45 -30.45
N GLU A 27 36.93 43.46 -31.31
CA GLU A 27 35.99 43.40 -32.43
C GLU A 27 36.45 42.40 -33.50
N ALA A 28 37.74 42.42 -33.87
CA ALA A 28 38.32 41.45 -34.80
C ALA A 28 38.21 40.02 -34.28
N LYS A 29 38.45 39.80 -32.98
CA LYS A 29 38.25 38.49 -32.33
C LYS A 29 36.79 38.06 -32.37
N ALA A 30 35.84 38.96 -32.10
CA ALA A 30 34.41 38.65 -32.18
C ALA A 30 33.96 38.30 -33.61
N LEU A 31 34.48 39.00 -34.63
CA LEU A 31 34.16 38.73 -36.03
C LEU A 31 34.76 37.40 -36.50
N ALA A 32 36.01 37.12 -36.14
CA ALA A 32 36.65 35.84 -36.41
C ALA A 32 35.89 34.69 -35.73
N LYS A 33 35.53 34.85 -34.46
CA LYS A 33 34.70 33.90 -33.70
C LYS A 33 33.37 33.61 -34.41
N LYS A 34 32.70 34.63 -34.95
CA LYS A 34 31.43 34.50 -35.67
C LYS A 34 31.58 33.74 -37.00
N GLU A 35 32.62 34.03 -37.79
CA GLU A 35 32.90 33.32 -39.04
C GLU A 35 33.28 31.85 -38.77
N MET A 36 34.09 31.58 -37.75
CA MET A 36 34.41 30.21 -37.33
C MET A 36 33.17 29.45 -36.88
N LEU A 37 32.30 30.08 -36.09
CA LEU A 37 31.02 29.49 -35.67
C LEU A 37 30.13 29.17 -36.87
N LYS A 38 30.06 30.05 -37.87
CA LYS A 38 29.28 29.84 -39.09
C LYS A 38 29.83 28.69 -39.93
N ALA A 39 31.14 28.62 -40.10
CA ALA A 39 31.79 27.53 -40.82
C ALA A 39 31.62 26.18 -40.11
N ALA A 40 31.74 26.15 -38.78
CA ALA A 40 31.51 24.96 -37.98
C ALA A 40 30.06 24.47 -38.07
N LYS A 41 29.07 25.38 -38.01
CA LYS A 41 27.65 25.04 -38.22
C LYS A 41 27.38 24.48 -39.62
N ALA A 42 27.99 25.06 -40.67
CA ALA A 42 27.84 24.56 -42.04
C ALA A 42 28.45 23.16 -42.22
N LYS A 43 29.58 22.89 -41.55
CA LYS A 43 30.21 21.55 -41.57
C LYS A 43 29.33 20.52 -40.86
N LEU A 44 28.79 20.88 -39.70
CA LEU A 44 27.83 20.05 -38.96
C LEU A 44 26.55 19.74 -39.76
N GLN A 45 26.10 20.66 -40.63
CA GLN A 45 24.93 20.45 -41.49
C GLN A 45 25.20 19.56 -42.72
N LEU A 46 26.46 19.33 -43.10
CA LEU A 46 26.81 18.51 -44.27
C LEU A 46 27.06 17.04 -43.92
N GLU A 47 27.30 16.73 -42.65
CA GLU A 47 27.36 15.35 -42.18
C GLU A 47 25.93 14.87 -41.91
N ASP A 48 25.58 13.70 -42.46
CA ASP A 48 24.26 13.10 -42.27
C ASP A 48 24.02 12.86 -40.77
N ASP A 49 23.19 13.70 -40.14
CA ASP A 49 22.84 13.54 -38.73
C ASP A 49 21.97 12.27 -38.58
N PRO A 50 22.46 11.22 -37.90
CA PRO A 50 21.69 9.99 -37.68
C PRO A 50 20.37 10.25 -36.95
N GLY A 51 20.30 11.31 -36.13
CA GLY A 51 19.08 11.79 -35.50
C GLY A 51 18.07 12.31 -36.52
N GLU A 52 18.49 13.11 -37.50
CA GLU A 52 17.61 13.58 -38.59
C GLU A 52 17.12 12.41 -39.46
N MET A 53 18.01 11.48 -39.80
CA MET A 53 17.64 10.28 -40.57
C MET A 53 16.63 9.41 -39.82
N ALA A 54 16.82 9.21 -38.52
CA ALA A 54 15.89 8.45 -37.68
C ALA A 54 14.53 9.14 -37.59
N VAL A 55 14.50 10.47 -37.43
CA VAL A 55 13.26 11.28 -37.45
C VAL A 55 12.56 11.20 -38.80
N ALA A 56 13.31 11.24 -39.91
CA ALA A 56 12.75 11.11 -41.26
C ALA A 56 12.12 9.73 -41.50
N LYS A 57 12.78 8.66 -41.03
CA LYS A 57 12.24 7.30 -41.07
C LYS A 57 10.94 7.17 -40.26
N ALA A 58 10.92 7.70 -39.03
CA ALA A 58 9.73 7.71 -38.20
C ALA A 58 8.56 8.47 -38.86
N ARG A 59 8.86 9.59 -39.57
CA ARG A 59 7.86 10.34 -40.33
C ARG A 59 7.26 9.52 -41.47
N GLN A 60 8.09 8.85 -42.28
CA GLN A 60 7.62 8.04 -43.40
C GLN A 60 6.70 6.91 -42.94
N LEU A 61 7.07 6.21 -41.86
CA LEU A 61 6.23 5.16 -41.28
C LEU A 61 4.89 5.73 -40.78
N LEU A 62 4.92 6.90 -40.13
CA LEU A 62 3.71 7.57 -39.65
C LEU A 62 2.78 7.98 -40.80
N GLU A 63 3.32 8.49 -41.92
CA GLU A 63 2.52 8.88 -43.09
C GLU A 63 1.78 7.67 -43.69
N VAL A 64 2.45 6.52 -43.82
CA VAL A 64 1.82 5.27 -44.28
C VAL A 64 0.71 4.80 -43.33
N VAL A 65 0.95 4.89 -42.02
CA VAL A 65 -0.05 4.52 -41.00
C VAL A 65 -1.25 5.46 -41.03
N GLU A 66 -1.04 6.77 -41.20
CA GLU A 66 -2.13 7.74 -41.29
C GLU A 66 -2.97 7.57 -42.56
N GLU A 67 -2.35 7.28 -43.71
CA GLU A 67 -3.05 6.99 -44.96
C GLU A 67 -3.94 5.75 -44.81
N LYS A 68 -3.42 4.68 -44.22
CA LYS A 68 -4.19 3.47 -43.93
C LYS A 68 -5.29 3.67 -42.88
N ALA A 69 -5.13 4.66 -42.00
CA ALA A 69 -6.10 5.00 -40.97
C ALA A 69 -7.22 5.94 -41.46
N GLU A 70 -7.11 6.54 -42.64
CA GLU A 70 -8.11 7.44 -43.23
C GLU A 70 -9.54 6.86 -43.23
N PRO A 71 -9.77 5.56 -43.54
CA PRO A 71 -11.11 4.96 -43.52
C PRO A 71 -11.81 4.97 -42.16
N PHE A 72 -11.07 5.13 -41.07
CA PHE A 72 -11.61 5.19 -39.71
C PHE A 72 -12.02 6.62 -39.30
N ILE A 73 -11.79 7.63 -40.16
CA ILE A 73 -12.19 9.01 -39.90
C ILE A 73 -13.69 9.16 -40.22
N GLY A 74 -14.51 9.09 -39.16
CA GLY A 74 -15.96 9.20 -39.25
C GLY A 74 -16.65 7.84 -39.37
N ILE A 75 -17.95 7.85 -39.68
CA ILE A 75 -18.72 6.61 -39.86
C ILE A 75 -18.32 6.00 -41.23
N PRO A 76 -17.75 4.79 -41.29
CA PRO A 76 -17.38 4.16 -42.56
C PRO A 76 -18.66 3.88 -43.36
N LYS A 77 -18.98 4.74 -44.32
CA LYS A 77 -20.14 4.55 -45.20
C LYS A 77 -19.70 3.77 -46.42
N GLY A 78 -20.23 2.57 -46.61
CA GLY A 78 -20.10 1.80 -47.85
C GLY A 78 -18.87 0.90 -47.96
N LYS A 79 -18.09 0.71 -46.88
CA LYS A 79 -17.08 -0.35 -46.80
C LYS A 79 -17.67 -1.58 -46.10
N ASP A 80 -17.23 -2.75 -46.54
CA ASP A 80 -17.62 -4.01 -45.91
C ASP A 80 -17.02 -4.12 -44.50
N GLU A 81 -17.77 -4.71 -43.57
CA GLU A 81 -17.33 -4.86 -42.17
C GLU A 81 -16.06 -5.73 -42.08
N GLY A 82 -15.96 -6.78 -42.90
CA GLY A 82 -14.81 -7.67 -42.94
C GLY A 82 -13.55 -6.95 -43.39
N GLU A 83 -13.65 -6.08 -44.40
CA GLU A 83 -12.54 -5.25 -44.87
C GLU A 83 -12.03 -4.29 -43.78
N MET A 84 -12.94 -3.63 -43.06
CA MET A 84 -12.57 -2.70 -41.99
C MET A 84 -11.95 -3.40 -40.79
N GLN A 85 -12.44 -4.59 -40.41
CA GLN A 85 -11.83 -5.42 -39.37
C GLN A 85 -10.42 -5.88 -39.76
N TRP A 86 -10.23 -6.28 -41.02
CA TRP A 86 -8.92 -6.68 -41.52
C TRP A 86 -7.93 -5.50 -41.49
N LEU A 87 -8.35 -4.31 -41.94
CA LEU A 87 -7.55 -3.09 -41.85
C LEU A 87 -7.19 -2.71 -40.41
N ALA A 88 -8.13 -2.86 -39.46
CA ALA A 88 -7.87 -2.58 -38.06
C ALA A 88 -6.77 -3.50 -37.50
N LYS A 89 -6.84 -4.81 -37.81
CA LYS A 89 -5.81 -5.79 -37.43
C LYS A 89 -4.47 -5.55 -38.10
N GLU A 90 -4.47 -5.08 -39.35
CA GLU A 90 -3.24 -4.75 -40.07
C GLU A 90 -2.57 -3.48 -39.50
N LEU A 91 -3.37 -2.50 -39.06
CA LEU A 91 -2.88 -1.23 -38.51
C LEU A 91 -2.18 -1.37 -37.15
N GLU A 92 -2.63 -2.27 -36.27
CA GLU A 92 -2.04 -2.46 -34.94
C GLU A 92 -0.51 -2.67 -34.95
N PRO A 93 0.04 -3.66 -35.66
CA PRO A 93 1.50 -3.84 -35.72
C PRO A 93 2.21 -2.69 -36.44
N MET A 94 1.55 -1.97 -37.34
CA MET A 94 2.14 -0.80 -37.99
C MET A 94 2.27 0.39 -37.02
N ILE A 95 1.26 0.60 -36.16
CA ILE A 95 1.28 1.61 -35.10
C ILE A 95 2.40 1.32 -34.10
N GLU A 96 2.58 0.05 -33.70
CA GLU A 96 3.69 -0.38 -32.84
C GLU A 96 5.04 -0.10 -33.50
N GLY A 97 5.20 -0.44 -34.78
CA GLY A 97 6.43 -0.14 -35.53
C GLY A 97 6.74 1.37 -35.62
N VAL A 98 5.72 2.23 -35.68
CA VAL A 98 5.90 3.69 -35.60
C VAL A 98 6.37 4.12 -34.21
N ASP A 99 5.79 3.57 -33.14
CA ASP A 99 6.20 3.89 -31.77
C ASP A 99 7.66 3.47 -31.51
N GLU A 100 8.05 2.26 -31.95
CA GLU A 100 9.44 1.80 -31.89
C GLU A 100 10.40 2.71 -32.66
N ALA A 101 10.01 3.14 -33.87
CA ALA A 101 10.79 4.09 -34.66
C ALA A 101 10.92 5.46 -33.99
N ILE A 102 9.87 5.94 -33.32
CA ILE A 102 9.89 7.19 -32.56
C ILE A 102 10.82 7.07 -31.36
N GLU A 103 10.75 5.98 -30.58
CA GLU A 103 11.63 5.77 -29.42
C GLU A 103 13.10 5.59 -29.83
N SER A 104 13.35 4.85 -30.92
CA SER A 104 14.69 4.76 -31.51
C SER A 104 15.22 6.14 -31.92
N ALA A 105 14.40 6.96 -32.60
CA ALA A 105 14.79 8.32 -32.97
C ALA A 105 15.02 9.23 -31.75
N LYS A 106 14.24 9.09 -30.66
CA LYS A 106 14.47 9.83 -29.41
C LYS A 106 15.83 9.48 -28.80
N SER A 107 16.19 8.20 -28.78
CA SER A 107 17.48 7.73 -28.28
C SER A 107 18.65 8.30 -29.09
N GLU A 108 18.54 8.28 -30.42
CA GLU A 108 19.56 8.86 -31.31
C GLU A 108 19.71 10.38 -31.09
N VAL A 109 18.61 11.13 -31.09
CA VAL A 109 18.61 12.59 -30.89
C VAL A 109 19.17 13.00 -29.52
N VAL A 110 18.96 12.20 -28.46
CA VAL A 110 19.52 12.48 -27.13
C VAL A 110 21.02 12.13 -27.06
N SER A 111 21.44 11.06 -27.73
CA SER A 111 22.83 10.58 -27.65
C SER A 111 23.79 11.30 -28.59
N HIS A 112 23.30 11.88 -29.68
CA HIS A 112 24.14 12.46 -30.74
C HIS A 112 24.88 13.76 -30.35
N PRO A 113 24.26 14.75 -29.66
CA PRO A 113 24.91 16.02 -29.33
C PRO A 113 26.15 15.91 -28.43
N LEU A 114 26.36 14.74 -27.80
CA LEU A 114 27.45 14.47 -26.87
C LEU A 114 28.59 13.63 -27.46
N LYS A 115 28.41 13.04 -28.65
CA LYS A 115 29.38 12.08 -29.22
C LYS A 115 30.33 12.66 -30.27
N MET A 116 30.04 13.83 -30.82
CA MET A 116 30.95 14.46 -31.77
C MET A 116 32.08 15.16 -31.02
N GLU A 117 33.21 14.46 -30.85
CA GLU A 117 34.51 15.06 -30.52
C GLU A 117 35.01 15.84 -31.74
N ILE A 118 34.40 16.98 -32.01
CA ILE A 118 34.91 17.90 -33.03
C ILE A 118 36.05 18.68 -32.38
N GLU A 119 37.24 18.59 -32.95
CA GLU A 119 38.36 19.48 -32.65
C GLU A 119 37.95 20.91 -33.00
N ILE A 120 37.36 21.58 -32.02
CA ILE A 120 36.86 22.94 -32.11
C ILE A 120 37.70 23.77 -31.14
N GLU A 121 38.12 24.96 -31.55
CA GLU A 121 38.73 25.94 -30.65
C GLU A 121 37.83 26.17 -29.42
N GLU A 122 38.42 26.10 -28.22
CA GLU A 122 37.69 26.23 -26.95
C GLU A 122 36.85 27.53 -26.88
N GLU A 123 37.21 28.57 -27.64
CA GLU A 123 36.48 29.85 -27.70
C GLU A 123 35.05 29.75 -28.28
N ILE A 124 34.77 28.80 -29.18
CA ILE A 124 33.44 28.62 -29.84
C ILE A 124 32.70 27.36 -29.40
N LYS A 125 33.31 26.53 -28.56
CA LYS A 125 32.78 25.23 -28.14
C LYS A 125 31.42 25.33 -27.43
N GLU A 126 31.24 26.32 -26.57
CA GLU A 126 29.96 26.54 -25.87
C GLU A 126 28.84 26.99 -26.82
N ASP A 127 29.14 27.87 -27.79
CA ASP A 127 28.14 28.34 -28.76
C ASP A 127 27.68 27.20 -29.71
N ILE A 128 28.57 26.25 -30.01
CA ILE A 128 28.23 25.06 -30.80
C ILE A 128 27.40 24.07 -29.98
N LYS A 129 27.72 23.87 -28.69
CA LYS A 129 26.88 23.07 -27.79
C LYS A 129 25.46 23.66 -27.67
N GLU A 130 25.33 24.97 -27.57
CA GLU A 130 24.03 25.64 -27.53
C GLU A 130 23.25 25.43 -28.84
N TYR A 131 23.91 25.60 -29.99
CA TYR A 131 23.31 25.31 -31.29
C TYR A 131 22.83 23.85 -31.43
N LEU A 132 23.65 22.88 -31.04
CA LEU A 132 23.28 21.46 -31.09
C LEU A 132 22.12 21.14 -30.14
N LYS A 133 22.05 21.79 -28.97
CA LYS A 133 20.89 21.67 -28.07
C LYS A 133 19.63 22.21 -28.72
N ASP A 134 19.71 23.33 -29.44
CA ASP A 134 18.55 23.91 -30.13
C ASP A 134 18.06 23.03 -31.28
N GLU A 135 18.96 22.44 -32.09
CA GLU A 135 18.56 21.50 -33.14
C GLU A 135 17.98 20.20 -32.55
N ALA A 136 18.61 19.62 -31.53
CA ALA A 136 18.07 18.46 -30.83
C ALA A 136 16.67 18.74 -30.26
N LYS A 137 16.44 19.94 -29.73
CA LYS A 137 15.13 20.37 -29.22
C LYS A 137 14.07 20.44 -30.34
N LYS A 138 14.42 20.91 -31.54
CA LYS A 138 13.48 20.91 -32.68
C LYS A 138 13.09 19.48 -33.07
N LEU A 139 14.05 18.57 -33.17
CA LEU A 139 13.81 17.16 -33.48
C LEU A 139 12.94 16.49 -32.41
N GLN A 140 13.23 16.75 -31.12
CA GLN A 140 12.38 16.30 -30.00
C GLN A 140 10.95 16.83 -30.09
N MET A 141 10.76 18.10 -30.47
CA MET A 141 9.42 18.67 -30.67
C MET A 141 8.67 17.97 -31.81
N SER A 142 9.34 17.64 -32.91
CA SER A 142 8.76 16.85 -34.01
C SER A 142 8.38 15.44 -33.58
N LEU A 143 9.25 14.73 -32.85
CA LEU A 143 8.94 13.40 -32.31
C LEU A 143 7.75 13.43 -31.35
N GLY A 144 7.66 14.49 -30.52
CA GLY A 144 6.48 14.70 -29.68
C GLY A 144 5.18 14.96 -30.47
N GLN A 145 5.26 15.58 -31.65
CA GLN A 145 4.11 15.69 -32.56
C GLN A 145 3.76 14.34 -33.19
N PHE A 146 4.75 13.52 -33.55
CA PHE A 146 4.53 12.19 -34.11
C PHE A 146 3.84 11.28 -33.10
N SER A 147 4.30 11.22 -31.84
CA SER A 147 3.62 10.43 -30.80
C SER A 147 2.15 10.83 -30.63
N ARG A 148 1.83 12.13 -30.68
CA ARG A 148 0.43 12.60 -30.65
C ARG A 148 -0.38 12.15 -31.86
N ARG A 149 0.22 12.14 -33.05
CA ARG A 149 -0.41 11.68 -34.31
C ARG A 149 -0.67 10.18 -34.27
N THR A 150 0.33 9.38 -33.91
CA THR A 150 0.20 7.93 -33.70
C THR A 150 -0.89 7.59 -32.69
N GLN A 151 -0.95 8.32 -31.57
CA GLN A 151 -2.01 8.12 -30.58
C GLN A 151 -3.41 8.42 -31.12
N ARG A 152 -3.55 9.42 -32.02
CA ARG A 152 -4.84 9.68 -32.68
C ARG A 152 -5.27 8.50 -33.57
N VAL A 153 -4.35 7.94 -34.35
CA VAL A 153 -4.62 6.75 -35.18
C VAL A 153 -5.05 5.56 -34.30
N ARG A 154 -4.31 5.30 -33.21
CA ARG A 154 -4.69 4.28 -32.21
C ARG A 154 -6.11 4.48 -31.68
N ASN A 155 -6.47 5.72 -31.32
CA ASN A 155 -7.81 6.03 -30.83
C ASN A 155 -8.89 5.81 -31.91
N LEU A 156 -8.62 6.08 -33.19
CA LEU A 156 -9.56 5.84 -34.28
C LEU A 156 -9.85 4.34 -34.44
N VAL A 157 -8.80 3.51 -34.46
CA VAL A 157 -8.94 2.04 -34.56
C VAL A 157 -9.67 1.48 -33.34
N ALA A 158 -9.29 1.90 -32.14
CA ALA A 158 -9.91 1.45 -30.89
C ALA A 158 -11.41 1.85 -30.81
N ASN A 159 -11.76 3.06 -31.23
CA ASN A 159 -13.16 3.50 -31.27
C ASN A 159 -13.98 2.68 -32.27
N TYR A 160 -13.44 2.39 -33.45
CA TYR A 160 -14.11 1.52 -34.42
C TYR A 160 -14.31 0.09 -33.88
N GLN A 161 -13.28 -0.51 -33.29
CA GLN A 161 -13.38 -1.84 -32.68
C GLN A 161 -14.43 -1.87 -31.56
N LYS A 162 -14.50 -0.79 -30.76
CA LYS A 162 -15.51 -0.63 -29.73
C LYS A 162 -16.92 -0.51 -30.34
N ASP A 163 -17.11 0.34 -31.34
CA ASP A 163 -18.42 0.52 -32.00
C ASP A 163 -18.90 -0.79 -32.64
N LEU A 164 -17.96 -1.56 -33.21
CA LEU A 164 -18.20 -2.89 -33.76
C LEU A 164 -18.61 -3.90 -32.68
N GLN A 165 -17.89 -3.93 -31.55
CA GLN A 165 -18.24 -4.76 -30.40
C GLN A 165 -19.60 -4.36 -29.81
N ASP A 166 -19.91 -3.06 -29.74
CA ASP A 166 -21.19 -2.55 -29.27
C ASP A 166 -22.33 -2.94 -30.23
N ALA A 167 -22.08 -2.95 -31.55
CA ALA A 167 -23.04 -3.42 -32.56
C ALA A 167 -23.29 -4.93 -32.45
N LYS A 168 -22.24 -5.75 -32.39
CA LYS A 168 -22.35 -7.21 -32.19
C LYS A 168 -23.05 -7.55 -30.87
N SER A 169 -22.68 -6.84 -29.81
CA SER A 169 -23.34 -6.93 -28.50
C SER A 169 -24.83 -6.63 -28.60
N LYS A 170 -25.21 -5.58 -29.34
CA LYS A 170 -26.61 -5.19 -29.53
C LYS A 170 -27.40 -6.23 -30.32
N GLU A 171 -26.81 -6.84 -31.35
CA GLU A 171 -27.42 -7.93 -32.13
C GLU A 171 -27.61 -9.18 -31.27
N LEU A 172 -26.56 -9.59 -30.54
CA LEU A 172 -26.62 -10.72 -29.62
C LEU A 172 -27.66 -10.50 -28.52
N ILE A 173 -27.77 -9.27 -27.99
CA ILE A 173 -28.83 -8.90 -27.04
C ILE A 173 -30.22 -9.06 -27.69
N ALA A 174 -30.39 -8.60 -28.93
CA ALA A 174 -31.68 -8.69 -29.62
C ALA A 174 -32.10 -10.15 -29.88
N GLU A 175 -31.14 -11.03 -30.14
CA GLU A 175 -31.36 -12.46 -30.37
C GLU A 175 -31.66 -13.23 -29.07
N LEU A 176 -30.84 -13.07 -28.03
CA LEU A 176 -30.95 -13.84 -26.79
C LEU A 176 -32.09 -13.36 -25.89
N LYS A 177 -32.43 -12.06 -25.93
CA LYS A 177 -33.46 -11.48 -25.08
C LYS A 177 -34.81 -12.22 -25.14
N PRO A 178 -35.44 -12.49 -26.30
CA PRO A 178 -36.72 -13.19 -26.34
C PRO A 178 -36.64 -14.61 -25.76
N GLN A 179 -35.55 -15.33 -26.01
CA GLN A 179 -35.35 -16.70 -25.51
C GLN A 179 -35.31 -16.72 -23.98
N ILE A 180 -34.52 -15.81 -23.39
CA ILE A 180 -34.41 -15.72 -21.94
C ILE A 180 -35.73 -15.25 -21.31
N VAL A 181 -36.44 -14.30 -21.93
CA VAL A 181 -37.74 -13.82 -21.43
C VAL A 181 -38.79 -14.94 -21.42
N GLU A 182 -38.79 -15.83 -22.41
CA GLU A 182 -39.68 -16.99 -22.45
C GLU A 182 -39.35 -17.99 -21.34
N GLN A 183 -38.06 -18.28 -21.11
CA GLN A 183 -37.65 -19.15 -20.03
C GLN A 183 -38.02 -18.60 -18.65
N VAL A 184 -37.80 -17.31 -18.41
CA VAL A 184 -38.16 -16.67 -17.13
C VAL A 184 -39.67 -16.72 -16.89
N LYS A 185 -40.50 -16.67 -17.94
CA LYS A 185 -41.96 -16.85 -17.81
C LYS A 185 -42.36 -18.29 -17.46
N ALA A 186 -41.54 -19.28 -17.81
CA ALA A 186 -41.80 -20.69 -17.50
C ALA A 186 -41.41 -21.04 -16.06
N VAL A 187 -40.56 -20.25 -15.41
CA VAL A 187 -40.15 -20.46 -14.01
C VAL A 187 -41.30 -20.17 -13.07
N ASN A 188 -41.59 -21.10 -12.17
CA ASN A 188 -42.51 -20.86 -11.06
C ASN A 188 -41.84 -20.00 -9.99
N VAL A 189 -41.85 -18.69 -10.21
CA VAL A 189 -41.21 -17.69 -9.35
C VAL A 189 -41.70 -17.78 -7.90
N ASP A 190 -42.98 -18.07 -7.68
CA ASP A 190 -43.56 -17.99 -6.35
C ASP A 190 -43.08 -19.13 -5.44
N ASP A 191 -42.89 -20.33 -5.99
CA ASP A 191 -42.31 -21.46 -5.24
C ASP A 191 -40.85 -21.18 -4.87
N ALA A 192 -40.03 -20.74 -5.84
CA ALA A 192 -38.63 -20.41 -5.60
C ALA A 192 -38.46 -19.23 -4.62
N ALA A 193 -39.33 -18.22 -4.70
CA ALA A 193 -39.35 -17.11 -3.76
C ALA A 193 -39.76 -17.55 -2.34
N ALA A 194 -40.65 -18.54 -2.21
CA ALA A 194 -41.05 -19.09 -0.92
C ALA A 194 -39.91 -19.85 -0.23
N GLU A 195 -39.11 -20.60 -1.00
CA GLU A 195 -37.91 -21.28 -0.51
C GLU A 195 -36.88 -20.28 0.05
N VAL A 196 -36.47 -19.28 -0.74
CA VAL A 196 -35.54 -18.23 -0.29
C VAL A 196 -36.09 -17.46 0.92
N THR A 197 -37.40 -17.18 0.93
CA THR A 197 -38.06 -16.53 2.06
C THR A 197 -37.92 -17.35 3.35
N THR A 198 -37.96 -18.68 3.25
CA THR A 198 -37.83 -19.59 4.39
C THR A 198 -36.41 -19.59 4.92
N LEU A 199 -35.40 -19.73 4.05
CA LEU A 199 -33.98 -19.65 4.42
C LEU A 199 -33.64 -18.33 5.11
N ILE A 200 -34.10 -17.20 4.55
CA ILE A 200 -33.88 -15.87 5.15
C ILE A 200 -34.58 -15.76 6.51
N LYS A 201 -35.79 -16.31 6.68
CA LYS A 201 -36.51 -16.27 7.96
C LYS A 201 -35.77 -17.07 9.05
N GLU A 202 -35.22 -18.23 8.72
CA GLU A 202 -34.41 -19.01 9.66
C GLU A 202 -33.20 -18.22 10.16
N ALA A 203 -32.46 -17.60 9.23
CA ALA A 203 -31.35 -16.69 9.55
C ALA A 203 -31.80 -15.49 10.41
N GLU A 204 -32.93 -14.85 10.07
CA GLU A 204 -33.47 -13.73 10.85
C GLU A 204 -33.85 -14.16 12.28
N VAL A 205 -34.49 -15.31 12.47
CA VAL A 205 -34.88 -15.84 13.79
C VAL A 205 -33.66 -16.09 14.67
N LEU A 206 -32.60 -16.69 14.13
CA LEU A 206 -31.35 -16.89 14.87
C LEU A 206 -30.68 -15.55 15.22
N SER A 207 -30.69 -14.59 14.29
CA SER A 207 -30.10 -13.27 14.53
C SER A 207 -30.79 -12.45 15.62
N GLU A 208 -32.09 -12.69 15.86
CA GLU A 208 -32.83 -12.03 16.94
C GLU A 208 -32.36 -12.51 18.31
N LYS A 209 -31.95 -13.78 18.45
CA LYS A 209 -31.35 -14.30 19.70
C LYS A 209 -30.09 -13.53 20.06
N VAL A 210 -29.28 -13.22 19.04
CA VAL A 210 -28.04 -12.49 19.23
C VAL A 210 -28.30 -11.03 19.58
N ARG A 211 -29.42 -10.38 19.23
CA ARG A 211 -29.63 -8.96 19.59
C ARG A 211 -29.53 -8.64 21.09
N ILE A 212 -29.67 -9.64 21.96
CA ILE A 212 -29.44 -9.54 23.40
C ILE A 212 -27.95 -9.79 23.77
N MET A 213 -27.01 -9.42 22.89
CA MET A 213 -25.56 -9.76 22.99
C MET A 213 -24.91 -9.36 24.32
N GLY A 214 -25.44 -8.31 24.96
CA GLY A 214 -24.89 -7.76 26.20
C GLY A 214 -24.90 -8.75 27.36
N SER A 215 -25.87 -9.66 27.42
CA SER A 215 -26.02 -10.62 28.53
C SER A 215 -25.51 -12.03 28.22
N MET A 216 -25.17 -12.33 26.97
CA MET A 216 -24.69 -13.66 26.59
C MET A 216 -23.24 -13.88 27.01
N SER A 217 -22.92 -15.12 27.39
CA SER A 217 -21.54 -15.55 27.58
C SER A 217 -20.77 -15.47 26.26
N MET A 218 -19.44 -15.50 26.34
CA MET A 218 -18.60 -15.42 25.14
C MET A 218 -18.75 -16.69 24.29
N GLU A 219 -18.84 -17.84 24.95
CA GLU A 219 -19.03 -19.15 24.36
C GLU A 219 -20.39 -19.23 23.65
N ASP A 220 -21.48 -18.76 24.28
CA ASP A 220 -22.80 -18.73 23.65
C ASP A 220 -22.84 -17.80 22.43
N LEU A 221 -22.13 -16.66 22.47
CA LEU A 221 -22.02 -15.75 21.33
C LEU A 221 -21.29 -16.40 20.15
N GLN A 222 -20.20 -17.12 20.41
CA GLN A 222 -19.44 -17.81 19.36
C GLN A 222 -20.26 -18.93 18.71
N VAL A 223 -20.99 -19.72 19.50
CA VAL A 223 -21.87 -20.77 18.98
C VAL A 223 -22.99 -20.14 18.14
N ALA A 224 -23.67 -19.12 18.66
CA ALA A 224 -24.74 -18.44 17.93
C ALA A 224 -24.25 -17.76 16.64
N ALA A 225 -23.06 -17.16 16.65
CA ALA A 225 -22.46 -16.56 15.46
C ALA A 225 -22.22 -17.60 14.37
N LYS A 226 -21.64 -18.77 14.71
CA LYS A 226 -21.41 -19.87 13.76
C LYS A 226 -22.72 -20.41 13.15
N GLU A 227 -23.77 -20.57 13.96
CA GLU A 227 -25.08 -21.00 13.47
C GLU A 227 -25.68 -19.97 12.50
N ILE A 228 -25.57 -18.68 12.81
CA ILE A 228 -26.04 -17.60 11.94
C ILE A 228 -25.21 -17.53 10.66
N ASP A 229 -23.88 -17.65 10.73
CA ASP A 229 -22.99 -17.69 9.56
C ASP A 229 -23.43 -18.77 8.57
N ALA A 230 -23.65 -20.00 9.06
CA ALA A 230 -24.13 -21.10 8.23
C ALA A 230 -25.48 -20.79 7.57
N LYS A 231 -26.46 -20.29 8.33
CA LYS A 231 -27.79 -19.95 7.79
C LYS A 231 -27.79 -18.73 6.86
N VAL A 232 -26.89 -17.78 7.08
CA VAL A 232 -26.69 -16.64 6.17
C VAL A 232 -26.04 -17.08 4.87
N ALA A 233 -25.12 -18.05 4.90
CA ALA A 233 -24.54 -18.67 3.71
C ALA A 233 -25.63 -19.41 2.92
N GLU A 234 -26.40 -20.31 3.56
CA GLU A 234 -27.53 -21.00 2.92
C GLU A 234 -28.52 -20.01 2.28
N ALA A 235 -28.88 -18.92 2.98
CA ALA A 235 -29.79 -17.90 2.46
C ALA A 235 -29.18 -17.08 1.30
N ALA A 236 -27.86 -16.87 1.29
CA ALA A 236 -27.16 -16.20 0.21
C ALA A 236 -27.08 -17.09 -1.04
N ASP A 237 -26.75 -18.37 -0.87
CA ASP A 237 -26.68 -19.36 -1.93
C ASP A 237 -28.07 -19.60 -2.53
N GLY A 238 -29.11 -19.71 -1.68
CA GLY A 238 -30.50 -19.81 -2.15
C GLY A 238 -30.95 -18.57 -2.91
N LEU A 239 -30.52 -17.37 -2.48
CA LEU A 239 -30.79 -16.12 -3.20
C LEU A 239 -30.05 -16.06 -4.54
N GLU A 240 -28.81 -16.55 -4.61
CA GLU A 240 -28.05 -16.66 -5.86
C GLU A 240 -28.72 -17.65 -6.83
N GLY A 241 -29.12 -18.82 -6.35
CA GLY A 241 -29.89 -19.80 -7.13
C GLY A 241 -31.21 -19.21 -7.64
N PHE A 242 -31.94 -18.46 -6.81
CA PHE A 242 -33.13 -17.72 -7.24
C PHE A 242 -32.82 -16.66 -8.30
N GLN A 243 -31.71 -15.93 -8.18
CA GLN A 243 -31.26 -14.96 -9.17
C GLN A 243 -30.90 -15.62 -10.51
N GLN A 244 -30.25 -16.78 -10.48
CA GLN A 244 -29.93 -17.57 -11.67
C GLN A 244 -31.22 -18.07 -12.34
N GLN A 245 -32.21 -18.56 -11.58
CA GLN A 245 -33.49 -19.00 -12.14
C GLN A 245 -34.27 -17.86 -12.83
N ILE A 246 -34.35 -16.68 -12.21
CA ILE A 246 -35.07 -15.54 -12.81
C ILE A 246 -34.25 -14.80 -13.89
N CYS A 247 -32.96 -15.13 -14.01
CA CYS A 247 -32.04 -14.50 -14.94
C CYS A 247 -30.98 -15.52 -15.40
N PRO A 248 -31.37 -16.52 -16.22
CA PRO A 248 -30.49 -17.62 -16.65
C PRO A 248 -29.53 -17.17 -17.74
N VAL A 249 -28.94 -15.98 -17.58
CA VAL A 249 -28.06 -15.37 -18.58
C VAL A 249 -26.77 -16.18 -18.75
N GLU A 250 -26.29 -16.85 -17.70
CA GLU A 250 -25.09 -17.67 -17.76
C GLU A 250 -25.29 -18.97 -18.56
N ASP A 251 -26.50 -19.53 -18.61
CA ASP A 251 -26.75 -20.79 -19.31
C ASP A 251 -26.76 -20.64 -20.84
N HIS A 252 -27.02 -19.42 -21.34
CA HIS A 252 -27.13 -19.12 -22.78
C HIS A 252 -25.90 -18.48 -23.39
N ILE A 253 -24.93 -18.13 -22.57
CA ILE A 253 -23.82 -17.28 -22.97
C ILE A 253 -22.53 -18.07 -22.79
N THR A 254 -21.81 -18.31 -23.88
CA THR A 254 -20.48 -18.90 -23.83
C THR A 254 -19.53 -18.04 -23.00
N GLU A 255 -18.51 -18.63 -22.38
CA GLU A 255 -17.55 -17.93 -21.52
C GLU A 255 -16.86 -16.73 -22.23
N ASP A 256 -16.86 -16.71 -23.57
CA ASP A 256 -16.23 -15.69 -24.41
C ASP A 256 -17.02 -14.39 -24.61
N VAL A 257 -18.25 -14.29 -24.12
CA VAL A 257 -19.08 -13.08 -24.31
C VAL A 257 -18.76 -12.01 -23.26
N ASP A 258 -18.64 -10.76 -23.73
CA ASP A 258 -18.32 -9.60 -22.89
C ASP A 258 -19.32 -9.46 -21.71
N GLU A 259 -18.77 -9.28 -20.51
CA GLU A 259 -19.53 -9.10 -19.26
C GLU A 259 -20.52 -7.92 -19.32
N LYS A 260 -20.26 -6.90 -20.16
CA LYS A 260 -21.20 -5.80 -20.44
C LYS A 260 -22.48 -6.29 -21.12
N VAL A 261 -22.39 -7.29 -21.99
CA VAL A 261 -23.55 -7.90 -22.64
C VAL A 261 -24.39 -8.61 -21.58
N LYS A 262 -23.76 -9.43 -20.73
CA LYS A 262 -24.43 -10.13 -19.63
C LYS A 262 -25.13 -9.13 -18.71
N GLN A 263 -24.45 -8.06 -18.29
CA GLN A 263 -25.03 -7.01 -17.46
C GLN A 263 -26.20 -6.26 -18.14
N THR A 264 -26.11 -6.02 -19.45
CA THR A 264 -27.16 -5.32 -20.21
C THR A 264 -28.39 -6.21 -20.38
N LEU A 265 -28.21 -7.51 -20.67
CA LEU A 265 -29.28 -8.51 -20.66
C LEU A 265 -29.95 -8.59 -19.30
N ARG A 266 -29.17 -8.74 -18.21
CA ARG A 266 -29.69 -8.75 -16.83
C ARG A 266 -30.55 -7.51 -16.55
N LYS A 267 -30.09 -6.31 -16.94
CA LYS A 267 -30.85 -5.05 -16.78
C LYS A 267 -32.15 -5.05 -17.60
N HIS A 268 -32.13 -5.53 -18.84
CA HIS A 268 -33.33 -5.60 -19.68
C HIS A 268 -34.36 -6.59 -19.12
N ILE A 269 -33.93 -7.79 -18.74
CA ILE A 269 -34.80 -8.82 -18.16
C ILE A 269 -35.43 -8.30 -16.86
N LEU A 270 -34.62 -7.80 -15.92
CA LEU A 270 -35.13 -7.23 -14.66
C LEU A 270 -35.99 -5.97 -14.86
N GLY A 271 -35.79 -5.25 -15.98
CA GLY A 271 -36.61 -4.10 -16.37
C GLY A 271 -38.00 -4.49 -16.86
N GLU A 272 -38.11 -5.62 -17.56
CA GLU A 272 -39.40 -6.20 -17.98
C GLU A 272 -40.14 -6.82 -16.79
N PHE A 273 -39.40 -7.48 -15.89
CA PHE A 273 -39.93 -8.12 -14.70
C PHE A 273 -39.72 -7.29 -13.42
N LYS A 274 -40.24 -6.06 -13.39
CA LYS A 274 -40.05 -5.13 -12.26
C LYS A 274 -40.41 -5.72 -10.90
N GLY A 275 -41.45 -6.56 -10.83
CA GLY A 275 -41.86 -7.25 -9.60
C GLY A 275 -40.81 -8.25 -9.10
N LEU A 276 -40.15 -8.97 -10.01
CA LEU A 276 -39.06 -9.90 -9.64
C LEU A 276 -37.86 -9.14 -9.12
N ARG A 277 -37.48 -8.05 -9.79
CA ARG A 277 -36.41 -7.18 -9.33
C ARG A 277 -36.67 -6.66 -7.92
N GLN A 278 -37.87 -6.17 -7.64
CA GLN A 278 -38.24 -5.71 -6.30
C GLN A 278 -38.16 -6.84 -5.25
N LYS A 279 -38.56 -8.08 -5.59
CA LYS A 279 -38.42 -9.24 -4.71
C LYS A 279 -36.93 -9.56 -4.43
N VAL A 280 -36.08 -9.53 -5.45
CA VAL A 280 -34.62 -9.74 -5.30
C VAL A 280 -34.01 -8.67 -4.40
N ASP A 281 -34.27 -7.39 -4.70
CA ASP A 281 -33.77 -6.27 -3.91
C ASP A 281 -34.24 -6.39 -2.44
N PHE A 282 -35.49 -6.81 -2.23
CA PHE A 282 -36.04 -7.09 -0.90
C PHE A 282 -35.28 -8.20 -0.17
N PHE A 283 -35.04 -9.35 -0.82
CA PHE A 283 -34.27 -10.45 -0.24
C PHE A 283 -32.81 -10.08 0.05
N GLN A 284 -32.12 -9.41 -0.89
CA GLN A 284 -30.77 -8.91 -0.70
C GLN A 284 -30.67 -7.98 0.51
N ASN A 285 -31.62 -7.05 0.65
CA ASN A 285 -31.65 -6.16 1.80
C ASN A 285 -31.86 -6.92 3.11
N ARG A 286 -32.68 -7.99 3.12
CA ARG A 286 -32.86 -8.82 4.31
C ARG A 286 -31.60 -9.57 4.70
N VAL A 287 -30.95 -10.27 3.75
CA VAL A 287 -29.67 -10.95 3.97
C VAL A 287 -28.62 -9.97 4.46
N LYS A 288 -28.53 -8.78 3.83
CA LYS A 288 -27.61 -7.71 4.25
C LYS A 288 -27.84 -7.24 5.67
N ARG A 289 -29.11 -7.12 6.12
CA ARG A 289 -29.42 -6.78 7.51
C ARG A 289 -28.93 -7.85 8.48
N VAL A 290 -29.13 -9.14 8.17
CA VAL A 290 -28.65 -10.24 9.02
C VAL A 290 -27.12 -10.26 9.07
N LYS A 291 -26.44 -10.12 7.92
CA LYS A 291 -24.97 -9.95 7.86
C LYS A 291 -24.49 -8.80 8.74
N GLY A 292 -25.16 -7.65 8.69
CA GLY A 292 -24.80 -6.51 9.55
C GLY A 292 -25.02 -6.74 11.06
N ILE A 293 -25.91 -7.66 11.46
CA ILE A 293 -26.05 -8.08 12.86
C ILE A 293 -24.90 -9.03 13.23
N LEU A 294 -24.57 -9.96 12.35
CA LEU A 294 -23.49 -10.92 12.51
C LEU A 294 -22.11 -10.25 12.60
N ASP A 295 -21.85 -9.23 11.78
CA ASP A 295 -20.63 -8.42 11.85
C ASP A 295 -20.48 -7.73 13.22
N LYS A 296 -21.60 -7.22 13.77
CA LYS A 296 -21.62 -6.64 15.12
C LYS A 296 -21.36 -7.70 16.18
N CYS A 297 -21.91 -8.90 16.02
CA CYS A 297 -21.63 -10.04 16.91
C CYS A 297 -20.13 -10.40 16.90
N HIS A 298 -19.53 -10.58 15.72
CA HIS A 298 -18.11 -10.85 15.56
C HIS A 298 -17.23 -9.73 16.14
N SER A 299 -17.64 -8.46 15.98
CA SER A 299 -16.94 -7.34 16.62
C SER A 299 -17.01 -7.41 18.15
N GLN A 300 -18.16 -7.80 18.72
CA GLN A 300 -18.30 -7.95 20.17
C GLN A 300 -17.55 -9.17 20.73
N ILE A 301 -17.55 -10.28 20.01
CA ILE A 301 -16.71 -11.45 20.32
C ILE A 301 -15.26 -11.01 20.40
N ARG A 302 -14.73 -10.37 19.34
CA ARG A 302 -13.35 -9.83 19.33
C ARG A 302 -13.07 -8.85 20.47
N GLN A 303 -14.03 -8.00 20.84
CA GLN A 303 -13.87 -7.07 21.95
C GLN A 303 -13.83 -7.80 23.30
N LYS A 304 -14.74 -8.75 23.55
CA LYS A 304 -14.77 -9.55 24.79
C LYS A 304 -13.52 -10.43 24.89
N ASP A 305 -13.10 -11.06 23.79
CA ASP A 305 -11.84 -11.80 23.66
C ASP A 305 -10.64 -10.93 24.01
N GLY A 306 -10.54 -9.74 23.41
CA GLY A 306 -9.46 -8.80 23.71
C GLY A 306 -9.43 -8.35 25.18
N LEU A 307 -10.59 -8.18 25.82
CA LEU A 307 -10.67 -7.86 27.25
C LEU A 307 -10.26 -9.05 28.12
N ARG A 308 -10.71 -10.27 27.78
CA ARG A 308 -10.31 -11.52 28.46
C ARG A 308 -8.80 -11.70 28.38
N LEU A 309 -8.22 -11.60 27.18
CA LEU A 309 -6.79 -11.72 26.95
C LEU A 309 -5.96 -10.66 27.69
N LYS A 310 -6.45 -9.43 27.81
CA LYS A 310 -5.81 -8.40 28.66
C LYS A 310 -5.79 -8.81 30.14
N GLY A 311 -6.87 -9.40 30.64
CA GLY A 311 -6.93 -9.94 32.00
C GLY A 311 -5.95 -11.09 32.21
N VAL A 312 -5.92 -12.04 31.26
CA VAL A 312 -4.99 -13.17 31.24
C VAL A 312 -3.54 -12.69 31.21
N ARG A 313 -3.20 -11.75 30.32
CA ARG A 313 -1.87 -11.14 30.26
C ARG A 313 -1.49 -10.49 31.58
N THR A 314 -2.42 -9.81 32.25
CA THR A 314 -2.16 -9.19 33.56
C THR A 314 -1.77 -10.24 34.60
N LYS A 315 -2.46 -11.37 34.63
CA LYS A 315 -2.12 -12.50 35.51
C LYS A 315 -0.75 -13.08 35.17
N VAL A 316 -0.49 -13.31 33.88
CA VAL A 316 0.79 -13.82 33.37
C VAL A 316 1.96 -12.90 33.73
N LEU A 317 1.80 -11.58 33.62
CA LEU A 317 2.80 -10.63 34.10
C LEU A 317 3.03 -10.74 35.61
N GLY A 318 1.99 -11.04 36.39
CA GLY A 318 2.13 -11.34 37.83
C GLY A 318 2.90 -12.65 38.08
N LEU A 319 2.68 -13.69 37.27
CA LEU A 319 3.47 -14.92 37.33
C LEU A 319 4.95 -14.64 37.01
N MET A 320 5.22 -13.78 36.03
CA MET A 320 6.58 -13.35 35.70
C MET A 320 7.24 -12.58 36.86
N ASP A 321 6.48 -11.79 37.61
CA ASP A 321 6.98 -11.10 38.81
C ASP A 321 7.39 -12.12 39.89
N VAL A 322 6.55 -13.13 40.16
CA VAL A 322 6.86 -14.22 41.10
C VAL A 322 8.10 -15.00 40.67
N PHE A 323 8.20 -15.35 39.40
CA PHE A 323 9.38 -16.01 38.85
C PHE A 323 10.65 -15.18 39.08
N ARG A 324 10.61 -13.88 38.78
CA ARG A 324 11.76 -12.98 38.99
C ARG A 324 12.15 -12.87 40.47
N GLU A 325 11.19 -12.88 41.39
CA GLU A 325 11.44 -12.88 42.83
C GLU A 325 12.10 -14.18 43.31
N ASP A 326 11.64 -15.34 42.85
CA ASP A 326 12.28 -16.64 43.13
C ASP A 326 13.74 -16.68 42.61
N GLN A 327 13.97 -16.18 41.39
CA GLN A 327 15.32 -16.13 40.82
C GLN A 327 16.23 -15.13 41.54
N ALA A 328 15.69 -13.99 41.98
CA ALA A 328 16.42 -13.04 42.83
C ALA A 328 16.87 -13.70 44.15
N GLY A 329 16.01 -14.52 44.77
CA GLY A 329 16.36 -15.32 45.95
C GLY A 329 17.51 -16.31 45.72
N LYS A 330 17.74 -16.72 44.46
CA LYS A 330 18.86 -17.57 44.03
C LYS A 330 20.11 -16.77 43.64
N GLY A 331 20.12 -15.45 43.86
CA GLY A 331 21.23 -14.56 43.53
C GLY A 331 21.24 -14.05 42.10
N LEU A 332 20.17 -14.28 41.33
CA LEU A 332 19.99 -13.77 39.97
C LEU A 332 19.12 -12.50 39.99
N GLU A 333 19.55 -11.49 40.74
CA GLU A 333 18.83 -10.22 40.82
C GLU A 333 18.85 -9.48 39.47
N GLY A 334 17.68 -9.05 39.01
CA GLY A 334 17.55 -8.22 37.82
C GLY A 334 17.78 -8.96 36.50
N LEU A 335 17.40 -10.24 36.42
CA LEU A 335 17.47 -11.02 35.18
C LEU A 335 16.92 -10.23 33.98
N PRO A 336 17.74 -9.98 32.95
CA PRO A 336 17.31 -9.28 31.76
C PRO A 336 16.35 -10.16 30.97
N SER A 337 15.43 -9.53 30.23
CA SER A 337 14.42 -10.24 29.44
C SER A 337 15.00 -11.26 28.45
N LYS A 338 16.21 -11.01 27.93
CA LYS A 338 16.94 -11.94 27.06
C LYS A 338 17.33 -13.25 27.74
N ASP A 339 17.69 -13.20 29.01
CA ASP A 339 18.09 -14.40 29.75
C ASP A 339 16.86 -15.25 30.09
N ILE A 340 15.74 -14.59 30.44
CA ILE A 340 14.45 -15.27 30.60
C ILE A 340 14.02 -15.93 29.29
N PHE A 341 14.11 -15.21 28.17
CA PHE A 341 13.81 -15.79 26.85
C PHE A 341 14.65 -17.05 26.58
N GLY A 342 15.97 -16.99 26.83
CA GLY A 342 16.86 -18.14 26.66
C GLY A 342 16.63 -19.29 27.66
N MET A 343 15.84 -19.09 28.72
CA MET A 343 15.37 -20.15 29.61
C MET A 343 14.10 -20.83 29.07
N LEU A 344 13.25 -20.09 28.35
CA LEU A 344 12.03 -20.63 27.74
C LEU A 344 12.34 -21.34 26.41
N ASP A 345 13.22 -20.77 25.59
CA ASP A 345 13.72 -21.33 24.32
C ASP A 345 14.73 -22.47 24.62
N ARG A 346 14.23 -23.71 24.76
CA ARG A 346 15.01 -24.87 25.22
C ARG A 346 15.87 -25.45 24.12
N ASP A 347 15.37 -25.43 22.89
CA ASP A 347 16.09 -25.92 21.72
C ASP A 347 17.06 -24.88 21.12
N LYS A 348 16.95 -23.61 21.56
CA LYS A 348 17.81 -22.48 21.19
C LYS A 348 17.66 -22.10 19.72
N ASP A 349 16.47 -22.25 19.17
CA ASP A 349 16.16 -21.89 17.79
C ASP A 349 15.84 -20.38 17.63
N GLY A 350 15.74 -19.65 18.73
CA GLY A 350 15.41 -18.22 18.76
C GLY A 350 13.92 -17.92 18.73
N LEU A 351 13.07 -18.93 18.90
CA LEU A 351 11.62 -18.87 19.03
C LEU A 351 11.21 -19.60 20.33
N ILE A 352 10.05 -19.25 20.88
CA ILE A 352 9.44 -20.03 21.95
C ILE A 352 8.25 -20.76 21.36
N GLY A 353 8.31 -22.09 21.36
CA GLY A 353 7.22 -22.95 20.96
C GLY A 353 6.05 -22.94 21.94
N LYS A 354 4.86 -23.35 21.48
CA LYS A 354 3.65 -23.40 22.32
C LYS A 354 3.83 -24.30 23.54
N GLU A 355 4.45 -25.47 23.36
CA GLU A 355 4.71 -26.42 24.45
C GLU A 355 5.70 -25.87 25.48
N GLU A 356 6.77 -25.20 25.05
CA GLU A 356 7.75 -24.57 25.93
C GLU A 356 7.12 -23.45 26.75
N PHE A 357 6.28 -22.62 26.12
CA PHE A 357 5.51 -21.57 26.79
C PHE A 357 4.60 -22.13 27.87
N LEU A 358 3.80 -23.16 27.55
CA LEU A 358 2.88 -23.77 28.50
C LEU A 358 3.62 -24.46 29.65
N PHE A 359 4.70 -25.20 29.36
CA PHE A 359 5.51 -25.87 30.37
C PHE A 359 6.13 -24.87 31.35
N PHE A 360 6.68 -23.77 30.82
CA PHE A 360 7.26 -22.73 31.65
C PHE A 360 6.23 -22.15 32.65
N PHE A 361 5.02 -21.85 32.19
CA PHE A 361 4.00 -21.32 33.10
C PHE A 361 3.42 -22.35 34.05
N ASP A 362 3.46 -23.65 33.71
CA ASP A 362 3.13 -24.71 34.67
C ASP A 362 4.17 -24.78 35.79
N ASP A 363 5.46 -24.74 35.46
CA ASP A 363 6.55 -24.68 36.45
C ASP A 363 6.43 -23.44 37.36
N VAL A 364 6.18 -22.27 36.77
CA VAL A 364 6.02 -21.02 37.55
C VAL A 364 4.77 -21.08 38.43
N ALA A 365 3.68 -21.69 37.97
CA ALA A 365 2.47 -21.85 38.77
C ALA A 365 2.69 -22.73 40.01
N GLN A 366 3.65 -23.66 39.99
CA GLN A 366 4.03 -24.47 41.16
C GLN A 366 4.77 -23.65 42.24
N LEU A 367 5.28 -22.46 41.91
CA LEU A 367 5.95 -21.56 42.86
C LEU A 367 4.97 -20.67 43.63
N LEU A 368 3.68 -20.67 43.27
CA LEU A 368 2.69 -19.77 43.88
C LEU A 368 2.36 -20.15 45.32
N GLU A 369 2.32 -19.15 46.19
CA GLU A 369 1.77 -19.27 47.54
C GLU A 369 0.22 -19.24 47.54
N GLU A 370 -0.42 -19.70 48.62
CA GLU A 370 -1.90 -19.73 48.74
C GLU A 370 -2.54 -18.34 48.55
N ASN A 371 -1.84 -17.27 48.93
CA ASN A 371 -2.29 -15.88 48.78
C ASN A 371 -2.22 -15.37 47.31
N GLN A 372 -1.58 -16.11 46.40
CA GLN A 372 -1.36 -15.76 45.01
C GLN A 372 -2.18 -16.60 44.02
N GLU A 373 -3.07 -17.49 44.49
CA GLU A 373 -3.89 -18.38 43.63
C GLU A 373 -4.69 -17.61 42.56
N SER A 374 -5.00 -16.32 42.79
CA SER A 374 -5.66 -15.45 41.80
C SER A 374 -4.86 -15.19 40.51
N LEU A 375 -3.53 -15.38 40.54
CA LEU A 375 -2.64 -15.29 39.38
C LEU A 375 -2.68 -16.53 38.51
N ARG A 376 -3.22 -17.64 39.03
CA ARG A 376 -3.36 -18.87 38.26
C ARG A 376 -4.26 -18.63 37.06
N THR A 377 -3.81 -19.15 35.94
CA THR A 377 -4.42 -19.00 34.62
C THR A 377 -4.66 -20.40 34.05
N SER A 378 -5.77 -20.60 33.34
CA SER A 378 -6.03 -21.89 32.70
C SER A 378 -5.10 -22.11 31.52
N THR A 379 -4.82 -23.37 31.19
CA THR A 379 -4.04 -23.74 30.00
C THR A 379 -4.66 -23.14 28.74
N GLU A 380 -5.98 -23.21 28.59
CA GLU A 380 -6.70 -22.65 27.43
C GLU A 380 -6.48 -21.13 27.28
N ASP A 381 -6.46 -20.38 28.38
CA ASP A 381 -6.20 -18.94 28.35
C ASP A 381 -4.75 -18.63 27.98
N LEU A 382 -3.79 -19.44 28.44
CA LEU A 382 -2.38 -19.34 28.07
C LEU A 382 -2.16 -19.66 26.59
N GLU A 383 -2.84 -20.67 26.06
CA GLU A 383 -2.81 -21.00 24.64
C GLU A 383 -3.32 -19.84 23.79
N LYS A 384 -4.48 -19.26 24.16
CA LYS A 384 -5.02 -18.10 23.44
C LYS A 384 -4.11 -16.87 23.55
N LEU A 385 -3.44 -16.69 24.68
CA LEU A 385 -2.47 -15.60 24.86
C LEU A 385 -1.21 -15.82 23.99
N PHE A 386 -0.74 -17.06 23.88
CA PHE A 386 0.35 -17.45 23.00
C PHE A 386 -0.02 -17.18 21.53
N ASP A 387 -1.18 -17.68 21.10
CA ASP A 387 -1.69 -17.50 19.74
C ASP A 387 -1.87 -16.00 19.40
N PHE A 388 -2.28 -15.18 20.38
CA PHE A 388 -2.37 -13.72 20.23
C PHE A 388 -1.00 -13.04 20.07
N GLY A 389 0.06 -13.61 20.64
CA GLY A 389 1.43 -13.09 20.53
C GLY A 389 2.10 -13.40 19.19
N LEU A 390 1.63 -14.43 18.48
CA LEU A 390 2.14 -14.81 17.16
C LEU A 390 1.83 -13.70 16.14
N ARG A 391 2.84 -13.32 15.36
CA ARG A 391 2.64 -12.51 14.14
C ARG A 391 2.24 -13.46 13.00
N ASP A 392 1.48 -12.95 12.03
CA ASP A 392 0.97 -13.72 10.89
C ASP A 392 2.09 -14.58 10.26
N GLY A 393 1.95 -15.91 10.36
CA GLY A 393 2.83 -16.89 9.71
C GLY A 393 4.01 -17.41 10.51
N HIS A 394 4.17 -17.06 11.80
CA HIS A 394 5.22 -17.64 12.65
C HIS A 394 4.72 -18.85 13.46
N GLU A 395 5.58 -19.87 13.62
CA GLU A 395 5.29 -21.09 14.40
C GLU A 395 5.57 -20.92 15.91
N GLY A 396 6.27 -19.85 16.30
CA GLY A 396 6.64 -19.57 17.69
C GLY A 396 6.80 -18.08 17.99
N LEU A 397 6.91 -17.74 19.28
CA LEU A 397 7.12 -16.36 19.72
C LEU A 397 8.57 -15.94 19.53
N SER A 398 8.82 -14.96 18.67
CA SER A 398 10.12 -14.30 18.60
C SER A 398 10.44 -13.54 19.89
N PHE A 399 11.71 -13.22 20.10
CA PHE A 399 12.13 -12.39 21.23
C PHE A 399 11.33 -11.08 21.36
N GLU A 400 11.05 -10.40 20.23
CA GLU A 400 10.25 -9.17 20.21
C GLU A 400 8.78 -9.42 20.64
N ALA A 401 8.19 -10.52 20.18
CA ALA A 401 6.83 -10.90 20.56
C ALA A 401 6.75 -11.29 22.04
N PHE A 402 7.74 -12.04 22.52
CA PHE A 402 7.92 -12.36 23.93
C PHE A 402 8.05 -11.08 24.78
N GLU A 403 8.89 -10.13 24.38
CA GLU A 403 9.07 -8.87 25.12
C GLU A 403 7.75 -8.12 25.25
N ARG A 404 7.01 -7.97 24.16
CA ARG A 404 5.71 -7.31 24.16
C ARG A 404 4.68 -8.04 25.02
N LEU A 405 4.69 -9.36 25.04
CA LEU A 405 3.69 -10.16 25.74
C LEU A 405 3.97 -10.26 27.25
N LEU A 406 5.21 -10.59 27.61
CA LEU A 406 5.61 -11.04 28.94
C LEU A 406 6.45 -10.04 29.73
N ILE A 407 6.87 -8.93 29.12
CA ILE A 407 7.69 -7.93 29.81
C ILE A 407 6.84 -6.70 30.12
N ARG A 408 6.90 -6.27 31.39
CA ARG A 408 6.23 -5.07 31.85
C ARG A 408 7.11 -3.86 31.55
N PHE A 409 6.56 -2.91 30.81
CA PHE A 409 7.16 -1.61 30.58
C PHE A 409 6.38 -0.52 31.33
N VAL A 410 7.08 0.52 31.76
CA VAL A 410 6.48 1.72 32.34
C VAL A 410 6.96 2.95 31.60
N GLN A 411 6.06 3.92 31.39
CA GLN A 411 6.39 5.21 30.80
C GLN A 411 6.45 6.27 31.90
N VAL A 412 7.51 7.06 31.87
CA VAL A 412 7.72 8.17 32.81
C VAL A 412 6.77 9.31 32.45
N VAL A 413 5.91 9.69 33.40
CA VAL A 413 4.93 10.78 33.25
C VAL A 413 5.50 12.09 33.77
N ARG A 414 6.32 12.03 34.82
CA ARG A 414 6.97 13.19 35.44
C ARG A 414 8.46 12.89 35.63
N PRO A 415 9.34 13.90 35.48
CA PRO A 415 10.75 13.70 35.69
C PRO A 415 10.99 13.14 37.10
N THR A 416 11.87 12.16 37.20
CA THR A 416 12.13 11.43 38.45
C THR A 416 13.56 10.93 38.47
N VAL A 417 14.10 10.72 39.67
CA VAL A 417 15.47 10.23 39.84
C VAL A 417 15.45 8.72 40.06
N MET A 418 16.23 8.01 39.26
CA MET A 418 16.54 6.61 39.43
C MET A 418 17.63 6.47 40.51
N THR A 419 17.41 5.66 41.55
CA THR A 419 18.41 5.46 42.62
C THR A 419 18.87 4.02 42.71
N GLN A 420 20.10 3.78 43.18
CA GLN A 420 20.64 2.42 43.29
C GLN A 420 19.92 1.59 44.37
N GLN A 421 19.46 2.25 45.43
CA GLN A 421 18.84 1.61 46.59
C GLN A 421 17.32 1.83 46.63
N LEU A 422 16.60 0.86 47.22
CA LEU A 422 15.15 0.92 47.43
C LEU A 422 14.75 2.02 48.41
N THR A 423 15.53 2.23 49.47
CA THR A 423 15.27 3.25 50.50
C THR A 423 15.75 4.64 50.06
N LEU A 424 15.09 5.69 50.58
CA LEU A 424 15.54 7.08 50.42
C LEU A 424 16.16 7.58 51.74
N PRO A 425 17.24 8.38 51.70
CA PRO A 425 17.99 8.80 50.52
C PRO A 425 18.90 7.67 49.98
N GLY A 426 18.90 7.45 48.68
CA GLY A 426 19.80 6.52 47.99
C GLY A 426 20.64 7.25 46.94
N GLU A 427 21.78 6.66 46.54
CA GLU A 427 22.64 7.23 45.50
C GLU A 427 21.88 7.36 44.18
N ALA A 428 21.90 8.56 43.59
CA ALA A 428 21.25 8.84 42.32
C ALA A 428 22.07 8.24 41.17
N VAL A 429 21.46 7.35 40.40
CA VAL A 429 22.06 6.78 39.18
C VAL A 429 21.94 7.77 38.04
N ARG A 430 20.71 8.26 37.78
CA ARG A 430 20.42 9.29 36.78
C ARG A 430 19.02 9.89 36.94
N GLU A 431 18.77 11.01 36.28
CA GLU A 431 17.44 11.57 36.09
C GLU A 431 16.77 10.96 34.85
N VAL A 432 15.53 10.50 35.00
CA VAL A 432 14.72 9.89 33.95
C VAL A 432 13.70 10.90 33.44
N LYS A 433 13.65 11.10 32.12
CA LYS A 433 12.87 12.18 31.51
C LYS A 433 11.42 11.75 31.25
N PRO A 434 10.45 12.69 31.20
CA PRO A 434 9.10 12.40 30.74
C PRO A 434 9.08 11.72 29.36
N ASN A 435 8.13 10.82 29.18
CA ASN A 435 7.94 9.94 28.02
C ASN A 435 9.00 8.86 27.80
N GLU A 436 10.00 8.76 28.67
CA GLU A 436 10.96 7.67 28.61
C GLU A 436 10.31 6.34 29.02
N ILE A 437 10.61 5.27 28.28
CA ILE A 437 10.09 3.92 28.52
C ILE A 437 11.16 3.13 29.27
N LEU A 438 10.77 2.50 30.37
CA LEU A 438 11.62 1.69 31.21
C LEU A 438 11.07 0.26 31.27
N GLU A 439 11.96 -0.72 31.21
CA GLU A 439 11.65 -2.12 31.46
C GLU A 439 11.63 -2.38 32.97
N VAL A 440 10.57 -2.99 33.48
CA VAL A 440 10.48 -3.36 34.89
C VAL A 440 11.21 -4.68 35.11
N LEU A 441 12.24 -4.64 35.96
CA LEU A 441 13.04 -5.79 36.34
C LEU A 441 12.54 -6.46 37.63
N ALA A 442 11.98 -5.68 38.56
CA ALA A 442 11.36 -6.16 39.80
C ALA A 442 10.38 -5.13 40.41
N GLY A 443 9.48 -5.60 41.27
CA GLY A 443 8.49 -4.76 41.99
C GLY A 443 7.12 -4.71 41.29
N PRO A 444 6.13 -4.00 41.87
CA PRO A 444 6.29 -2.85 42.77
C PRO A 444 6.51 -3.20 44.24
N GLN A 445 7.49 -2.54 44.87
CA GLN A 445 7.74 -2.63 46.31
C GLN A 445 7.28 -1.36 47.03
N VAL A 446 6.71 -1.52 48.22
CA VAL A 446 6.25 -0.41 49.06
C VAL A 446 7.36 -0.06 50.05
N THR A 447 7.81 1.20 50.05
CA THR A 447 8.85 1.68 50.97
C THR A 447 8.40 2.97 51.64
N ALA A 448 8.29 2.93 52.97
CA ALA A 448 7.67 3.96 53.81
C ALA A 448 6.22 4.27 53.41
N LYS A 449 6.01 5.11 52.38
CA LYS A 449 4.70 5.51 51.82
C LYS A 449 4.73 5.70 50.29
N MET A 450 5.76 5.18 49.63
CA MET A 450 5.91 5.24 48.18
C MET A 450 5.89 3.84 47.59
N LYS A 451 5.44 3.73 46.34
CA LYS A 451 5.63 2.52 45.53
C LYS A 451 6.81 2.76 44.60
N ARG A 452 7.76 1.83 44.56
CA ARG A 452 8.93 1.89 43.69
C ARG A 452 9.05 0.61 42.86
N VAL A 453 9.58 0.73 41.66
CA VAL A 453 9.88 -0.38 40.74
C VAL A 453 11.36 -0.33 40.40
N TYR A 454 11.97 -1.50 40.30
CA TYR A 454 13.35 -1.63 39.83
C TYR A 454 13.30 -1.74 38.32
N CYS A 455 13.96 -0.83 37.61
CA CYS A 455 13.82 -0.69 36.17
C CYS A 455 15.16 -0.59 35.45
N ARG A 456 15.16 -0.96 34.16
CA ARG A 456 16.24 -0.72 33.20
C ARG A 456 15.80 0.28 32.15
N SER A 457 16.60 1.33 31.92
CA SER A 457 16.41 2.27 30.82
C SER A 457 17.08 1.80 29.53
N LYS A 458 16.74 2.45 28.41
CA LYS A 458 17.28 2.13 27.08
C LYS A 458 18.80 2.29 26.96
N ASP A 459 19.39 3.17 27.76
CA ASP A 459 20.85 3.38 27.85
C ASP A 459 21.55 2.32 28.74
N GLY A 460 20.80 1.36 29.29
CA GLY A 460 21.33 0.29 30.13
C GLY A 460 21.46 0.65 31.61
N ALA A 461 21.12 1.88 32.03
CA ALA A 461 21.13 2.22 33.44
C ALA A 461 20.02 1.47 34.19
N ILE A 462 20.36 0.97 35.38
CA ILE A 462 19.46 0.17 36.21
C ILE A 462 19.31 0.82 37.59
N GLY A 463 18.09 0.89 38.09
CA GLY A 463 17.82 1.39 39.44
C GLY A 463 16.34 1.48 39.78
N TRP A 464 16.07 1.90 41.02
CA TRP A 464 14.74 2.08 41.57
C TRP A 464 14.13 3.41 41.15
N VAL A 465 12.95 3.35 40.56
CA VAL A 465 12.14 4.51 40.16
C VAL A 465 10.85 4.54 40.95
N THR A 466 10.47 5.71 41.43
CA THR A 466 9.20 5.90 42.15
C THR A 466 8.03 5.82 41.17
N VAL A 467 7.04 4.97 41.44
CA VAL A 467 5.75 4.89 40.73
C VAL A 467 4.78 5.92 41.29
N ILE A 468 4.56 5.87 42.60
CA ILE A 468 3.64 6.73 43.33
C ILE A 468 4.39 7.34 44.52
N GLY A 469 4.45 8.66 44.56
CA GLY A 469 5.07 9.40 45.67
C GLY A 469 4.17 9.50 46.91
N ASN A 470 4.71 10.04 48.01
CA ASN A 470 4.02 10.14 49.31
C ASN A 470 2.68 10.88 49.27
N VAL A 471 2.50 11.81 48.33
CA VAL A 471 1.28 12.61 48.13
C VAL A 471 0.33 12.01 47.09
N GLY A 472 0.55 10.75 46.67
CA GLY A 472 -0.27 10.08 45.66
C GLY A 472 0.00 10.51 44.21
N SER A 473 1.02 11.33 43.98
CA SER A 473 1.42 11.73 42.62
C SER A 473 2.09 10.58 41.87
N PHE A 474 1.61 10.30 40.66
CA PHE A 474 2.22 9.33 39.74
C PHE A 474 3.42 9.94 39.02
N PHE A 475 4.51 9.17 38.97
CA PHE A 475 5.74 9.51 38.24
C PHE A 475 5.98 8.59 37.05
N VAL A 476 5.56 7.33 37.14
CA VAL A 476 5.50 6.40 36.01
C VAL A 476 4.10 5.79 35.92
N LYS A 477 3.69 5.39 34.71
CA LYS A 477 2.46 4.65 34.41
C LYS A 477 2.80 3.40 33.62
N ASP A 478 1.96 2.37 33.69
CA ASP A 478 2.14 1.19 32.83
C ASP A 478 2.11 1.59 31.36
N PHE A 479 3.01 1.00 30.58
CA PHE A 479 3.15 1.24 29.15
C PHE A 479 3.04 -0.10 28.42
N GLN A 480 2.16 -0.15 27.43
CA GLN A 480 2.03 -1.28 26.53
C GLN A 480 2.55 -0.84 25.15
N PRO A 481 3.64 -1.42 24.64
CA PRO A 481 4.05 -1.19 23.26
C PRO A 481 2.96 -1.71 22.32
N GLU A 482 2.64 -0.94 21.28
CA GLU A 482 1.66 -1.29 20.25
C GLU A 482 2.07 -2.53 19.43
#